data_AF-A0A945XCW4-F1
#
_entry.id   AF-A0A945XCW4-F1
#
_cell.length_a   1.000
_cell.length_b   1.000
_cell.length_c   1.000
_cell.angle_alpha   90.00
_cell.angle_beta   90.00
_cell.angle_gamma   90.00
#
_symmetry.space_group_name_H-M   'P 1'
#
loop_
_entity.id
_entity.type
_entity.pdbx_description
1 polymer ?
#
loop_
_entity_poly.entity_id
_entity_poly.type
_entity_poly.pdbx_seq_one_letter_code
_entity_poly.pdbx_strand_id
1 'polypeptide(L)' 'YFHRMYHAEKGFLSATTEVMTVHVDLGLRKVVPMSETIRQKAADMMAVHGDFPAPDQQGRAIGIRRK' A
#
# COMPACT_ATOMS: atom_id res chain seq x y z
N TYR A 1 0.58 -2.16 -1.10
CA TYR A 1 0.08 -1.79 0.26
C TYR A 1 -0.86 -0.61 0.13
N PHE A 2 -1.63 -0.29 1.16
CA PHE A 2 -2.71 0.71 1.11
C PHE A 2 -2.51 1.81 2.16
N HIS A 3 -2.75 3.06 1.78
CA HIS A 3 -2.68 4.23 2.64
C HIS A 3 -4.01 4.97 2.70
N ARG A 4 -4.29 5.53 3.88
CA ARG A 4 -5.43 6.43 4.14
C ARG A 4 -4.89 7.73 4.71
N MET A 5 -5.36 8.85 4.17
CA MET A 5 -5.07 10.18 4.67
C MET A 5 -6.34 10.76 5.27
N TYR A 6 -6.30 11.07 6.57
CA TYR A 6 -7.42 11.65 7.28
C TYR A 6 -7.18 13.15 7.50
N HIS A 7 -8.24 13.95 7.42
CA HIS A 7 -8.17 15.34 7.82
C HIS A 7 -7.87 15.43 9.32
N ALA A 8 -6.83 16.17 9.70
CA ALA A 8 -6.29 16.18 11.06
C ALA A 8 -7.35 16.57 12.13
N GLU A 9 -8.11 17.64 11.89
CA GLU A 9 -9.09 18.12 12.87
C GLU A 9 -10.47 17.46 12.74
N LYS A 10 -10.98 17.36 11.52
CA LYS A 10 -12.35 16.89 11.23
C LYS A 10 -12.48 15.38 11.09
N GLY A 11 -11.38 14.64 11.03
CA GLY A 11 -11.35 13.17 11.04
C GLY A 11 -11.88 12.47 9.79
N PHE A 12 -12.35 13.19 8.77
CA PHE A 12 -12.86 12.54 7.55
C PHE A 12 -11.72 12.00 6.68
N LEU A 13 -11.97 10.89 5.98
CA LEU A 13 -11.06 10.30 5.00
C LEU A 13 -10.94 11.22 3.79
N SER A 14 -9.78 11.86 3.63
CA SER A 14 -9.51 12.84 2.57
C SER A 14 -9.01 12.19 1.30
N ALA A 15 -8.15 11.18 1.42
CA ALA A 15 -7.60 10.47 0.27
C ALA A 15 -7.22 9.03 0.62
N THR A 16 -7.19 8.20 -0.42
CA THR A 16 -6.67 6.83 -0.36
C THR A 16 -5.63 6.62 -1.44
N THR A 17 -4.67 5.74 -1.19
CA THR A 17 -3.62 5.43 -2.16
C THR A 17 -3.24 3.96 -2.06
N GLU A 18 -3.40 3.23 -3.15
CA GLU A 18 -2.89 1.87 -3.31
C GLU A 18 -1.67 1.91 -4.22
N VAL A 19 -0.53 1.39 -3.75
CA VAL A 19 0.74 1.46 -4.46
C VAL A 19 1.44 0.10 -4.43
N MET A 20 2.10 -0.20 -5.55
CA MET A 20 3.07 -1.29 -5.69
C MET A 20 4.48 -0.70 -5.78
N THR A 21 5.41 -1.27 -5.04
CA THR A 21 6.82 -0.87 -5.02
C THR A 21 7.72 -2.05 -5.29
N VAL A 22 8.89 -1.78 -5.86
CA VAL A 22 9.95 -2.76 -6.10
C VAL A 22 11.24 -2.30 -5.44
N HIS A 23 12.06 -3.25 -4.99
CA HIS A 23 13.40 -2.95 -4.51
C HIS A 23 14.38 -2.89 -5.69
N VAL A 24 15.22 -1.85 -5.71
CA VAL A 24 16.15 -1.57 -6.80
C VAL A 24 17.57 -1.48 -6.23
N ASP A 25 18.49 -2.22 -6.85
CA ASP A 25 19.92 -2.01 -6.63
C ASP A 25 20.37 -0.78 -7.43
N LEU A 26 20.95 0.22 -6.75
CA LEU A 26 21.33 1.49 -7.38
C LEU A 26 22.62 1.39 -8.21
N GLY A 27 23.49 0.41 -7.94
CA GLY A 27 24.69 0.15 -8.73
C GLY A 27 24.36 -0.56 -10.04
N LEU A 28 23.50 -1.59 -9.99
CA LEU A 28 23.04 -2.34 -11.16
C LEU A 28 21.91 -1.64 -11.92
N ARG A 29 21.18 -0.72 -11.27
CA ARG A 29 19.97 -0.05 -11.76
C ARG A 29 18.90 -1.04 -12.23
N LYS A 30 18.73 -2.12 -11.47
CA LYS A 30 17.78 -3.19 -11.76
C LYS A 30 16.97 -3.54 -10.53
N VAL A 31 15.77 -4.08 -10.76
CA VAL A 31 14.98 -4.72 -9.71
C VAL A 31 15.73 -5.96 -9.25
N VAL A 32 15.93 -6.08 -7.94
CA VAL A 32 16.57 -7.24 -7.32
C VAL A 32 15.75 -7.69 -6.12
N PRO A 33 15.93 -8.94 -5.65
CA PRO A 33 15.30 -9.38 -4.42
C PRO A 33 15.63 -8.42 -3.27
N MET A 34 14.60 -8.04 -2.51
CA MET A 34 14.77 -7.31 -1.26
C MET A 34 15.56 -8.16 -0.26
N SER A 35 16.46 -7.53 0.51
CA SER A 35 17.23 -8.25 1.53
C SER A 35 16.32 -8.90 2.57
N GLU A 36 16.75 -10.04 3.11
CA GLU A 36 15.89 -10.86 3.98
C GLU A 36 15.42 -10.09 5.23
N THR A 37 16.29 -9.25 5.81
CA THR A 37 15.93 -8.43 6.98
C THR A 37 14.76 -7.47 6.68
N ILE A 38 14.71 -6.85 5.50
CA ILE A 38 13.61 -5.93 5.15
C ILE A 38 12.35 -6.74 4.81
N ARG A 39 12.53 -7.87 4.13
CA ARG A 39 11.45 -8.78 3.76
C ARG A 39 10.73 -9.32 5.01
N GLN A 40 11.48 -9.66 6.06
CA GLN A 40 10.94 -10.09 7.34
C GLN A 40 10.10 -8.99 8.01
N LYS A 41 10.60 -7.73 8.04
CA LYS A 41 9.82 -6.60 8.58
C LYS A 41 8.50 -6.39 7.83
N ALA A 42 8.50 -6.55 6.51
CA ALA A 42 7.29 -6.47 5.71
C ALA A 42 6.32 -7.63 6.01
N ALA A 43 6.83 -8.84 6.24
CA ALA A 43 6.04 -10.00 6.63
C ALA A 43 5.39 -9.81 8.02
N ASP A 44 6.14 -9.30 9.00
CA ASP A 44 5.63 -9.02 10.33
C ASP A 44 4.49 -7.98 10.28
N MET A 45 4.65 -6.93 9.48
CA MET A 45 3.59 -5.94 9.25
C MET A 45 2.37 -6.55 8.55
N MET A 46 2.57 -7.43 7.57
CA MET A 46 1.49 -8.14 6.90
C MET A 46 0.71 -9.01 7.87
N ALA A 47 1.39 -9.74 8.76
CA ALA A 47 0.73 -10.60 9.75
C ALA A 47 -0.20 -9.79 10.66
N VAL A 48 0.27 -8.63 11.18
CA VAL A 48 -0.57 -7.73 12.00
C VAL A 48 -1.75 -7.15 11.20
N HIS A 49 -1.52 -6.79 9.93
CA HIS A 49 -2.58 -6.21 9.10
C HIS A 49 -3.56 -7.24 8.51
N GLY A 50 -3.23 -8.54 8.56
CA GLY A 50 -4.07 -9.61 8.02
C GLY A 50 -5.42 -9.75 8.73
N ASP A 51 -5.49 -9.31 9.98
CA ASP A 51 -6.71 -9.35 10.79
C ASP A 51 -7.66 -8.17 10.50
N PHE A 52 -7.22 -7.16 9.74
CA PHE A 52 -8.06 -6.02 9.39
C PHE A 52 -8.95 -6.32 8.17
N PRO A 53 -10.17 -5.72 8.12
CA PRO A 53 -10.99 -5.80 6.92
C PRO A 53 -10.28 -5.16 5.72
N ALA A 54 -10.52 -5.74 4.55
CA ALA A 54 -10.03 -5.17 3.29
C ALA A 54 -10.52 -3.71 3.12
N PRO A 55 -9.69 -2.80 2.59
CA PRO A 55 -10.12 -1.42 2.36
C PRO A 55 -11.21 -1.33 1.29
N ASP A 56 -12.28 -0.57 1.55
CA ASP A 56 -13.41 -0.39 0.62
C ASP A 56 -13.00 0.12 -0.79
N GLN A 57 -11.88 0.87 -0.89
CA GLN A 57 -11.39 1.44 -2.14
C GLN A 57 -10.30 0.60 -2.81
N GLN A 58 -9.94 -0.55 -2.24
CA GLN A 58 -8.95 -1.46 -2.82
C GLN A 58 -9.32 -1.82 -4.27
N GLY A 59 -8.34 -1.79 -5.17
CA GLY A 59 -8.50 -2.22 -6.56
C GLY A 59 -9.48 -1.40 -7.39
N ARG A 60 -9.86 -0.19 -6.95
CA ARG A 60 -10.83 0.62 -7.69
C ARG A 60 -10.34 0.98 -9.10
N ALA A 61 -11.18 0.67 -10.09
CA ALA A 61 -11.00 1.14 -11.46
C ALA A 61 -11.61 2.53 -11.66
N ILE A 62 -10.95 3.36 -12.48
CA ILE A 62 -11.46 4.66 -12.92
C ILE A 62 -12.50 4.44 -14.02
N GLY A 63 -13.68 5.04 -13.88
CA GLY A 63 -14.73 5.01 -14.89
C GLY A 63 -15.96 5.83 -14.53
N ILE A 64 -16.68 6.31 -15.55
CA ILE A 64 -17.96 6.99 -15.39
C ILE A 64 -19.05 5.93 -15.29
N ARG A 65 -19.77 5.87 -14.17
CA ARG A 65 -20.92 5.00 -14.01
C ARG A 65 -22.10 5.60 -14.79
N ARG A 66 -22.58 4.89 -15.81
CA ARG A 66 -23.83 5.26 -16.51
C ARG A 66 -25.02 4.95 -15.60
N LYS A 67 -26.05 5.80 -15.65
CA LYS A 67 -27.33 5.57 -14.98
C LYS A 67 -28.11 4.45 -15.64
#